data_AF-A0A450XU64-F1
#
_entry.id   AF-A0A450XU64-F1
#
_cell.length_a   1.000
_cell.length_b   1.000
_cell.length_c   1.000
_cell.angle_alpha   90.00
_cell.angle_beta   90.00
_cell.angle_gamma   90.00
#
_symmetry.space_group_name_H-M   'P 1'
#
loop_
_entity.id
_entity.type
_entity.pdbx_description
1 polymer ?
#
loop_
_entity_poly.entity_id
_entity_poly.type
_entity_poly.pdbx_seq_one_letter_code
_entity_poly.pdbx_strand_id
1 'polypeptide(L)' 'MITSPILEEKYRVQRKLAEESGYDVRKHFELCRKIVAETEAEYGLKFTYGRRDGGGSRLACEGSAKGKS' A
#
# COMPACT_ATOMS: atom_id res chain seq x y z
N MET A 1 23.23 7.04 -2.05
CA MET A 1 21.76 7.22 -2.01
C MET A 1 21.18 6.05 -2.80
N ILE A 2 20.40 5.16 -2.18
CA ILE A 2 19.86 3.98 -2.89
C ILE A 2 18.72 4.48 -3.79
N THR A 3 19.04 4.83 -5.03
CA THR A 3 18.10 5.24 -6.08
C THR A 3 17.64 4.00 -6.84
N SER A 4 16.92 3.11 -6.17
CA SER A 4 16.19 2.09 -6.91
C SER A 4 14.94 2.73 -7.53
N PRO A 5 14.59 2.45 -8.79
CA PRO A 5 13.39 3.01 -9.44
C PRO A 5 12.11 2.83 -8.60
N ILE A 6 12.00 1.71 -7.90
CA ILE A 6 10.87 1.40 -7.00
C ILE A 6 10.76 2.39 -5.85
N LEU A 7 11.89 2.80 -5.27
CA LEU A 7 11.91 3.77 -4.17
C LEU A 7 11.51 5.16 -4.66
N GLU A 8 11.98 5.59 -5.83
CA GLU A 8 11.61 6.90 -6.39
C GLU A 8 10.11 7.02 -6.68
N GLU A 9 9.53 5.99 -7.30
CA GLU A 9 8.09 5.96 -7.58
C GLU A 9 7.26 5.92 -6.29
N LYS A 10 7.69 5.14 -5.29
CA LYS A 10 7.07 5.18 -3.95
C LYS A 10 7.07 6.61 -3.38
N TYR A 11 8.20 7.32 -3.42
CA TYR A 11 8.28 8.69 -2.89
C TYR A 11 7.44 9.70 -3.69
N ARG A 12 7.28 9.50 -5.01
CA ARG A 12 6.39 10.33 -5.84
C ARG A 12 4.94 10.14 -5.43
N VAL A 13 4.48 8.90 -5.30
CA VAL A 13 3.09 8.59 -4.89
C VAL A 13 2.82 9.10 -3.46
N GLN A 14 3.75 8.88 -2.53
CA GLN A 14 3.59 9.36 -1.15
C GLN A 14 3.46 10.89 -1.05
N ARG A 15 4.23 11.64 -1.85
CA ARG A 15 4.12 13.11 -1.89
C ARG A 15 2.77 13.57 -2.42
N LYS A 16 2.30 13.01 -3.53
CA LYS A 16 0.98 13.34 -4.09
C LYS A 16 -0.14 13.09 -3.08
N LEU A 17 -0.11 11.94 -2.39
CA LEU A 17 -1.10 11.61 -1.37
C LEU A 17 -1.02 12.50 -0.14
N ALA A 18 0.18 12.96 0.24
CA ALA A 18 0.34 13.93 1.32
C ALA A 18 -0.25 15.29 0.93
N GLU A 19 0.03 15.76 -0.28
CA GLU A 19 -0.51 17.01 -0.83
C GLU A 19 -2.05 16.96 -0.93
N GLU A 20 -2.62 15.89 -1.50
CA GLU A 20 -4.08 15.69 -1.61
C GLU A 20 -4.77 15.60 -0.24
N SER A 21 -4.11 15.01 0.75
CA SER A 21 -4.63 14.94 2.12
C SER A 21 -4.54 16.26 2.87
N GLY A 22 -3.83 17.27 2.35
CA GLY A 22 -3.47 18.47 3.09
C GLY A 22 -2.60 18.16 4.31
N TYR A 23 -1.76 17.12 4.22
CA TYR A 23 -0.95 16.57 5.31
C TYR A 23 -1.76 16.06 6.53
N ASP A 24 -3.07 15.86 6.38
CA ASP A 24 -3.89 15.22 7.40
C ASP A 24 -3.68 13.71 7.38
N VAL A 25 -3.18 13.17 8.50
CA VAL A 25 -2.83 11.76 8.63
C VAL A 25 -4.04 10.85 8.41
N ARG A 26 -5.24 11.22 8.88
CA ARG A 26 -6.44 10.38 8.73
C ARG A 26 -6.88 10.34 7.27
N LYS A 27 -6.94 11.50 6.60
CA LYS A 27 -7.28 11.58 5.18
C LYS A 27 -6.27 10.83 4.32
N HIS A 28 -4.99 10.93 4.66
CA HIS A 28 -3.93 10.18 3.99
C HIS A 28 -4.15 8.67 4.09
N PHE A 29 -4.52 8.15 5.27
CA PHE A 29 -4.83 6.74 5.45
C PHE A 29 -6.09 6.31 4.65
N GLU A 30 -7.11 7.14 4.59
CA GLU A 30 -8.32 6.89 3.79
C GLU A 30 -8.00 6.80 2.29
N LEU A 31 -7.20 7.75 1.76
CA LEU A 31 -6.75 7.75 0.37
C LEU A 31 -5.90 6.52 0.04
N CYS A 32 -4.95 6.16 0.92
CA CYS A 32 -4.15 4.95 0.75
C CYS A 32 -5.03 3.70 0.71
N ARG A 33 -6.00 3.58 1.61
CA ARG A 33 -6.93 2.43 1.65
C ARG A 33 -7.77 2.34 0.38
N LYS A 34 -8.18 3.48 -0.18
CA LYS A 34 -8.93 3.53 -1.44
C LYS A 34 -8.10 2.97 -2.61
N ILE A 35 -6.86 3.43 -2.77
CA ILE A 35 -5.95 2.96 -3.84
C ILE A 35 -5.70 1.46 -3.72
N VAL A 36 -5.48 0.96 -2.51
CA VAL A 36 -5.30 -0.47 -2.27
C VAL A 36 -6.53 -1.24 -2.72
N ALA A 37 -7.73 -0.83 -2.32
CA ALA A 37 -8.98 -1.51 -2.69
C ALA A 37 -9.22 -1.49 -4.21
N GLU A 38 -8.92 -0.38 -4.88
CA GLU A 38 -9.00 -0.27 -6.34
C GLU A 38 -8.00 -1.22 -7.02
N THR A 39 -6.77 -1.31 -6.49
CA THR A 39 -5.74 -2.22 -6.99
C THR A 39 -6.12 -3.69 -6.77
N GLU A 40 -6.70 -4.04 -5.63
CA GLU A 40 -7.22 -5.40 -5.37
C GLU A 40 -8.29 -5.79 -6.39
N ALA A 41 -9.19 -4.87 -6.70
CA ALA A 41 -10.26 -5.08 -7.68
C ALA A 41 -9.71 -5.19 -9.12
N GLU A 42 -8.78 -4.32 -9.51
CA GLU A 42 -8.19 -4.28 -10.85
C GLU A 42 -7.36 -5.53 -11.15
N TYR A 43 -6.50 -5.94 -10.21
CA TYR A 43 -5.57 -7.05 -10.41
C TYR A 43 -6.08 -8.38 -9.86
N GLY A 44 -7.27 -8.41 -9.24
CA GLY A 44 -7.82 -9.61 -8.61
C GLY A 44 -6.96 -10.12 -7.44
N LEU A 45 -6.24 -9.23 -6.78
CA LEU A 45 -5.32 -9.53 -5.68
C LEU A 45 -6.01 -9.31 -4.34
N LYS A 46 -5.55 -10.00 -3.30
CA LYS A 46 -5.82 -9.61 -1.91
C LYS A 46 -4.52 -9.33 -1.20
N PHE A 47 -4.39 -8.12 -0.68
CA PHE A 47 -3.34 -7.75 0.27
C PHE A 47 -3.72 -8.27 1.64
N THR A 48 -3.03 -9.30 2.11
CA THR A 48 -3.16 -9.76 3.49
C THR A 48 -2.31 -8.88 4.39
N TYR A 49 -2.95 -8.05 5.22
CA TYR A 49 -2.26 -7.35 6.29
C TYR A 49 -2.03 -8.31 7.45
N GLY A 50 -0.78 -8.48 7.86
CA GLY A 50 -0.44 -9.25 9.06
C GLY A 50 -1.22 -8.72 10.26
N ARG A 51 -1.94 -9.61 10.95
CA ARG A 51 -2.63 -9.28 12.19
C ARG A 51 -1.57 -8.82 13.19
N ARG A 52 -1.72 -7.62 13.74
CA ARG A 52 -0.76 -7.08 14.71
C ARG A 52 -1.03 -7.67 16.09
N ASP A 53 -0.89 -8.99 16.21
CA ASP A 53 -0.66 -9.64 17.50
C ASP A 53 0.82 -9.40 17.85
N GLY A 54 1.08 -8.82 19.02
CA GLY A 54 2.30 -8.05 19.28
C GLY A 54 3.63 -8.78 19.05
N GLY A 55 4.55 -8.08 18.37
CA GLY A 55 6.00 -8.36 18.37
C GLY A 55 6.56 -8.92 17.06
N GLY A 56 7.21 -8.05 16.28
CA GLY A 56 8.10 -8.46 15.17
C GLY A 56 7.47 -8.40 13.78
N SER A 57 7.43 -7.21 13.18
CA SER A 57 6.94 -7.03 11.81
C SER A 57 7.92 -7.61 10.78
N ARG A 58 7.72 -8.87 10.39
CA ARG A 58 8.16 -9.36 9.06
C ARG A 58 7.11 -8.89 8.06
N LEU A 59 7.33 -7.71 7.48
CA LEU A 59 6.54 -7.18 6.36
C LEU A 59 6.75 -8.11 5.15
N ALA A 60 5.95 -9.18 5.07
CA ALA A 60 5.83 -9.97 3.86
C ALA A 60 4.48 -9.63 3.22
N CYS A 61 4.50 -8.86 2.13
CA CYS A 61 3.39 -8.82 1.18
C CYS A 61 3.33 -10.20 0.51
N GLU A 62 2.63 -11.16 1.11
CA GLU A 62 2.28 -12.40 0.42
C GLU A 62 1.04 -12.13 -0.42
N GLY A 63 1.27 -11.67 -1.65
CA GLY A 63 0.20 -11.56 -2.65
C GLY A 63 -0.35 -12.94 -2.96
N SER A 64 -1.53 -13.26 -2.43
CA SER A 64 -2.23 -14.50 -2.74
C SER A 64 -3.04 -14.29 -4.03
N ALA A 65 -2.43 -14.56 -5.19
CA ALA A 65 -3.15 -14.61 -6.46
C ALA A 65 -4.04 -15.87 -6.46
N LYS A 66 -5.34 -15.71 -6.15
CA LYS A 66 -6.31 -16.78 -6.40
C LYS A 66 -6.52 -16.86 -7.92
N GLY A 67 -5.84 -17.81 -8.55
CA GLY A 67 -6.14 -18.23 -9.91
C GLY A 67 -7.63 -18.57 -10.02
N LYS A 68 -8.32 -17.92 -10.96
CA LYS A 68 -9.67 -18.32 -11.37
C LYS A 68 -9.53 -19.68 -12.07
N SER A 69 -10.12 -20.72 -11.48
CA SER A 69 -10.45 -21.98 -12.16
C SER A 69 -11.83 -21.86 -12.79
#